data_AF-A0A224XU99-F1
#
_entry.id   AF-A0A224XU99-F1
#
_cell.length_a   1.000
_cell.length_b   1.000
_cell.length_c   1.000
_cell.angle_alpha   90.00
_cell.angle_beta   90.00
_cell.angle_gamma   90.00
#
_symmetry.space_group_name_H-M   'P 1'
#
loop_
_entity.id
_entity.type
_entity.pdbx_description
1 polymer ?
#
loop_
_entity_poly.entity_id
_entity_poly.type
_entity_poly.pdbx_seq_one_letter_code
_entity_poly.pdbx_strand_id
1 'polypeptide(L)'
;MFKSVIFLFCGLVAGGSCVTFIDKSFQDGKSILLGISLALKCTSYFSCLDCKTARICKPDGLGKFQQVTTIPCPTDKPYCNEVSGTCSATPDVKCGAADATFICMGDGYFPDANCTNYHICTEFKAFKYHCAVKGENYDAEQRKCRAEAPCGTFDCKAAGQKVVHDYYPQYYGYCRGAALLPTVIDRCKGPYQMNVTSQLCEPICTTEGVLEDVEDCTKYFKCHKEMLPTGVKGQWNPVMLKDHLDCPENTAFDPKQFICVDIKKTKCNSKTKD
;
A
#
# COMPACT_ATOMS: atom_id res chain seq x y z
N MET A 1 -26.54 29.51 -16.73
CA MET A 1 -26.67 30.66 -17.66
C MET A 1 -25.35 31.41 -17.71
N PHE A 2 -24.55 31.17 -18.75
CA PHE A 2 -23.54 32.10 -19.26
C PHE A 2 -23.47 31.84 -20.76
N LYS A 3 -23.88 32.84 -21.56
CA LYS A 3 -23.92 32.80 -23.02
C LYS A 3 -22.56 33.27 -23.54
N SER A 4 -21.90 32.48 -24.37
CA SER A 4 -20.76 32.94 -25.18
C SER A 4 -21.21 33.10 -26.63
N VAL A 5 -21.23 34.34 -27.08
CA VAL A 5 -21.63 34.80 -28.41
C VAL A 5 -20.42 34.70 -29.34
N ILE A 6 -20.57 33.98 -30.45
CA ILE A 6 -19.59 34.01 -31.54
C ILE A 6 -19.97 35.17 -32.46
N PHE A 7 -19.10 36.19 -32.53
CA PHE A 7 -19.21 37.26 -33.51
C PHE A 7 -18.67 36.79 -34.86
N LEU A 8 -19.57 36.61 -35.83
CA LEU A 8 -19.23 36.39 -37.23
C LEU A 8 -19.21 37.74 -37.93
N PHE A 9 -18.03 38.34 -38.06
CA PHE A 9 -17.83 39.53 -38.88
C PHE A 9 -17.66 39.10 -40.34
N CYS A 10 -18.76 39.11 -41.11
CA CYS A 10 -18.73 39.08 -42.56
C CYS A 10 -19.01 40.49 -43.08
N GLY A 11 -17.96 41.30 -43.20
CA GLY A 11 -17.99 42.53 -43.99
C GLY A 11 -17.78 42.21 -45.46
N LEU A 12 -18.73 42.59 -46.31
CA LEU A 12 -18.65 42.49 -47.76
C LEU A 12 -17.39 43.20 -48.30
N VAL A 13 -16.63 42.46 -49.09
CA VAL A 13 -15.46 42.93 -49.85
C VAL A 13 -15.96 43.68 -51.09
N ALA A 14 -15.48 44.90 -51.32
CA ALA A 14 -15.32 45.44 -52.66
C ALA A 14 -13.85 45.31 -53.05
N GLY A 15 -13.55 44.34 -53.92
CA GLY A 15 -12.28 44.18 -54.64
C GLY A 15 -11.12 43.51 -53.89
N GLY A 16 -10.73 42.30 -54.34
CA GLY A 16 -9.38 41.76 -54.16
C GLY A 16 -9.25 40.42 -53.43
N SER A 17 -9.20 39.33 -54.19
CA SER A 17 -8.61 38.00 -53.92
C SER A 17 -8.53 37.47 -52.48
N CYS A 18 -9.37 36.48 -52.16
CA CYS A 18 -9.15 35.57 -51.03
C CYS A 18 -8.96 34.14 -51.56
N VAL A 19 -7.76 33.60 -51.38
CA VAL A 19 -7.37 32.25 -51.77
C VAL A 19 -8.07 31.26 -50.83
N THR A 20 -8.92 30.40 -51.39
CA THR A 20 -9.51 29.26 -50.68
C THR A 20 -8.48 28.14 -50.54
N PHE A 21 -7.84 28.04 -49.37
CA PHE A 21 -7.25 26.77 -48.94
C PHE A 21 -8.34 25.95 -48.23
N ILE A 22 -9.10 25.19 -49.02
CA ILE A 22 -9.84 24.04 -48.48
C ILE A 22 -8.81 22.92 -48.39
N ASP A 23 -8.26 22.69 -47.20
CA ASP A 23 -7.41 21.51 -46.99
C ASP A 23 -8.28 20.26 -46.92
N LYS A 24 -7.92 19.27 -47.73
CA LYS A 24 -8.69 18.09 -48.11
C LYS A 24 -8.62 16.97 -47.07
N SER A 25 -8.36 17.29 -45.80
CA SER A 25 -8.12 16.30 -44.74
C SER A 25 -9.39 15.84 -44.01
N PHE A 26 -10.58 16.30 -44.42
CA PHE A 26 -11.84 15.96 -43.75
C PHE A 26 -12.49 14.63 -44.22
N GLN A 27 -11.81 13.81 -45.03
CA GLN A 27 -12.38 12.55 -45.53
C GLN A 27 -11.71 11.25 -45.06
N ASP A 28 -10.59 11.31 -44.34
CA ASP A 28 -10.04 10.10 -43.69
C ASP A 28 -10.17 10.25 -42.17
N GLY A 29 -11.19 9.60 -41.61
CA GLY A 29 -11.60 9.67 -40.21
C GLY A 29 -10.52 9.33 -39.18
N LYS A 30 -9.62 10.28 -38.93
CA LYS A 30 -8.74 10.33 -37.77
C LYS A 30 -9.01 11.63 -37.02
N SER A 31 -10.01 11.59 -36.15
CA SER A 31 -10.13 12.56 -35.05
C SER A 31 -8.95 12.37 -34.10
N ILE A 32 -7.83 13.02 -34.39
CA ILE A 32 -6.77 13.29 -33.43
C ILE A 32 -6.95 14.75 -33.06
N LEU A 33 -7.80 15.06 -32.08
CA LEU A 33 -7.80 16.35 -31.38
C LEU A 33 -8.76 16.25 -30.18
N LEU A 34 -8.25 15.65 -29.10
CA LEU A 34 -8.50 15.99 -27.69
C LEU A 34 -7.81 14.91 -26.82
N GLY A 35 -6.49 14.84 -26.91
CA GLY A 35 -5.70 13.84 -26.19
C GLY A 35 -4.24 14.22 -25.97
N ILE A 36 -3.87 15.50 -26.03
CA ILE A 36 -2.55 16.04 -25.65
C ILE A 36 -2.83 17.51 -25.28
N SER A 37 -2.75 17.99 -24.05
CA SER A 37 -1.50 18.24 -23.34
C SER A 37 -1.73 18.50 -21.84
N LEU A 38 -1.77 17.44 -21.04
CA LEU A 38 -1.06 17.47 -19.76
C LEU A 38 0.33 16.86 -20.03
N ALA A 39 1.09 17.50 -20.92
CA ALA A 39 2.53 17.41 -20.82
C ALA A 39 2.85 18.12 -19.51
N LEU A 40 2.94 17.34 -18.41
CA LEU A 40 3.30 17.86 -17.10
C LEU A 40 4.54 18.72 -17.31
N LYS A 41 4.45 20.02 -17.04
CA LYS A 41 5.59 20.91 -17.22
C LYS A 41 6.70 20.47 -16.27
N CYS A 42 7.94 20.61 -16.69
CA CYS A 42 9.07 20.48 -15.78
C CYS A 42 8.95 21.57 -14.70
N THR A 43 8.97 21.18 -13.43
CA THR A 43 8.89 22.08 -12.27
C THR A 43 10.20 22.17 -11.49
N SER A 44 11.14 21.27 -11.77
CA SER A 44 12.45 21.14 -11.13
C SER A 44 13.47 20.53 -12.10
N TYR A 45 14.76 20.58 -11.75
CA TYR A 45 15.84 19.95 -12.52
C TYR A 45 15.66 18.43 -12.67
N PHE A 46 15.20 17.78 -11.60
CA PHE A 46 14.92 16.35 -11.53
C PHE A 46 13.49 16.16 -11.01
N SER A 47 12.68 15.42 -11.75
CA SER A 47 11.30 15.10 -11.38
C SER A 47 10.87 13.79 -12.04
N CYS A 48 9.68 13.31 -11.74
CA CYS A 48 9.08 12.20 -12.47
C CYS A 48 8.26 12.71 -13.65
N LEU A 49 8.31 11.99 -14.76
CA LEU A 49 7.36 12.14 -15.86
C LEU A 49 6.07 11.37 -15.54
N ASP A 50 6.26 10.15 -15.04
CA ASP A 50 5.26 9.25 -14.54
C ASP A 50 5.88 8.38 -13.43
N CYS A 51 5.06 7.49 -12.86
CA CYS A 51 5.46 6.63 -11.75
C CYS A 51 6.59 5.64 -12.03
N LYS A 52 7.01 5.47 -13.28
CA LYS A 52 8.08 4.54 -13.69
C LYS A 52 9.18 5.23 -14.50
N THR A 53 9.12 6.56 -14.64
CA THR A 53 10.03 7.30 -15.51
C THR A 53 10.48 8.58 -14.84
N ALA A 54 11.77 8.66 -14.53
CA ALA A 54 12.40 9.91 -14.13
C ALA A 54 12.62 10.81 -15.37
N ARG A 55 12.67 12.12 -15.16
CA ARG A 55 12.99 13.08 -16.22
C ARG A 55 13.99 14.12 -15.73
N ILE A 56 14.88 14.52 -16.63
CA ILE A 56 15.84 15.59 -16.42
C ILE A 56 15.35 16.80 -17.20
N CYS A 57 15.32 17.93 -16.52
CA CYS A 57 14.94 19.20 -17.09
C CYS A 57 16.06 20.23 -16.89
N LYS A 58 16.17 21.18 -17.81
CA LYS A 58 17.09 22.31 -17.71
C LYS A 58 16.32 23.63 -17.83
N PRO A 59 16.83 24.72 -17.24
CA PRO A 59 16.27 26.05 -17.48
C PRO A 59 16.27 26.39 -18.97
N ASP A 60 15.19 26.98 -19.47
CA ASP A 60 15.03 27.40 -20.87
C ASP A 60 15.55 28.83 -21.13
N GLY A 61 16.03 29.52 -20.09
CA GLY A 61 16.49 30.91 -20.15
C GLY A 61 15.35 31.94 -20.05
N LEU A 62 14.09 31.51 -19.99
CA LEU A 62 12.88 32.33 -19.87
C LEU A 62 12.16 32.12 -18.51
N GLY A 63 12.88 31.57 -17.54
CA GLY A 63 12.37 31.28 -16.20
C GLY A 63 11.51 30.00 -16.13
N LYS A 64 11.50 29.16 -17.17
CA LYS A 64 10.83 27.85 -17.14
C LYS A 64 11.87 26.74 -17.30
N PHE A 65 11.40 25.50 -17.14
CA PHE A 65 12.18 24.32 -17.41
C PHE A 65 11.71 23.65 -18.71
N GLN A 66 12.69 23.20 -19.49
CA GLN A 66 12.48 22.35 -20.66
C GLN A 66 12.97 20.94 -20.35
N GLN A 67 12.17 19.93 -20.72
CA GLN A 67 12.58 18.54 -20.62
C GLN A 67 13.75 18.28 -21.57
N VAL A 68 14.82 17.69 -21.04
CA VAL A 68 16.01 17.29 -21.80
C VAL A 68 15.89 15.83 -22.19
N THR A 69 15.60 14.97 -21.22
CA THR A 69 15.53 13.52 -21.43
C THR A 69 14.67 12.85 -20.36
N THR A 70 14.33 11.60 -20.60
CA THR A 70 13.59 10.71 -19.71
C THR A 70 14.43 9.45 -19.47
N ILE A 71 14.42 8.97 -18.23
CA ILE A 71 15.14 7.79 -17.79
C ILE A 71 14.10 6.81 -17.24
N PRO A 72 13.81 5.72 -17.97
CA PRO A 72 12.99 4.64 -17.43
C PRO A 72 13.63 4.08 -16.17
N CYS A 73 12.82 3.85 -15.14
CA CYS A 73 13.31 3.30 -13.89
C CYS A 73 13.71 1.83 -14.06
N PRO A 74 14.87 1.41 -13.52
CA PRO A 74 15.37 0.05 -13.66
C PRO A 74 14.54 -0.93 -12.83
N THR A 75 14.63 -2.22 -13.14
CA THR A 75 13.80 -3.25 -12.51
C THR A 75 14.01 -3.41 -11.01
N ASP A 76 15.21 -3.12 -10.48
CA ASP A 76 15.53 -3.16 -9.05
C ASP A 76 14.96 -1.96 -8.28
N LYS A 77 14.64 -0.87 -8.98
CA LYS A 77 14.02 0.35 -8.44
C LYS A 77 12.97 0.88 -9.43
N PRO A 78 11.85 0.18 -9.61
CA PRO A 78 10.99 0.38 -10.77
C PRO A 78 10.05 1.59 -10.65
N TYR A 79 10.07 2.30 -9.52
CA TYR A 79 9.18 3.43 -9.28
C TYR A 79 9.96 4.75 -9.27
N CYS A 80 9.37 5.83 -9.76
CA CYS A 80 9.94 7.16 -9.64
C CYS A 80 9.39 7.88 -8.41
N ASN A 81 10.26 8.42 -7.56
CA ASN A 81 9.88 9.22 -6.40
C ASN A 81 9.67 10.69 -6.81
N GLU A 82 8.46 11.21 -6.64
CA GLU A 82 8.07 12.56 -7.10
C GLU A 82 8.85 13.68 -6.40
N VAL A 83 9.28 13.46 -5.16
CA VAL A 83 10.00 14.47 -4.35
C VAL A 83 11.45 14.62 -4.83
N SER A 84 12.15 13.51 -5.06
CA SER A 84 13.55 13.53 -5.46
C SER A 84 13.77 13.47 -6.98
N GLY A 85 12.78 13.01 -7.75
CA GLY A 85 12.93 12.67 -9.16
C GLY A 85 13.86 11.48 -9.41
N THR A 86 14.07 10.62 -8.40
CA THR A 86 14.95 9.44 -8.49
C THR A 86 14.16 8.14 -8.39
N CYS A 87 14.70 7.09 -9.01
CA CYS A 87 14.07 5.78 -8.97
C CYS A 87 14.21 5.10 -7.58
N SER A 88 13.16 4.46 -7.09
CA SER A 88 12.99 3.80 -5.80
C SER A 88 12.37 2.41 -5.93
N ALA A 89 12.58 1.58 -4.91
CA ALA A 89 11.99 0.24 -4.82
C ALA A 89 10.50 0.26 -4.41
N THR A 90 10.05 1.35 -3.79
CA THR A 90 8.67 1.54 -3.32
C THR A 90 8.00 2.67 -4.09
N PRO A 91 6.72 2.53 -4.48
CA PRO A 91 6.01 3.61 -5.16
C PRO A 91 5.69 4.77 -4.22
N ASP A 92 5.44 5.94 -4.82
CA ASP A 92 4.80 7.07 -4.14
C ASP A 92 3.28 6.80 -3.97
N VAL A 93 2.66 7.45 -2.98
CA VAL A 93 1.20 7.44 -2.75
C VAL A 93 0.44 7.85 -4.03
N LYS A 94 1.00 8.78 -4.81
CA LYS A 94 0.36 9.27 -6.04
C LYS A 94 0.36 8.27 -7.19
N CYS A 95 1.13 7.19 -7.08
CA CYS A 95 1.24 6.18 -8.12
C CYS A 95 0.15 5.12 -8.07
N GLY A 96 -0.61 5.06 -6.99
CA GLY A 96 -1.75 4.17 -6.89
C GLY A 96 -2.98 4.78 -7.55
N ALA A 97 -3.80 3.93 -8.16
CA ALA A 97 -5.12 4.34 -8.61
C ALA A 97 -6.06 4.36 -7.40
N ALA A 98 -6.82 5.44 -7.22
CA ALA A 98 -7.84 5.48 -6.17
C ALA A 98 -8.82 4.31 -6.34
N ASP A 99 -9.05 3.55 -5.28
CA ASP A 99 -9.90 2.36 -5.29
C ASP A 99 -11.01 2.50 -4.24
N ALA A 100 -12.17 2.99 -4.66
CA ALA A 100 -13.31 3.16 -3.77
C ALA A 100 -13.96 1.83 -3.31
N THR A 101 -13.53 0.69 -3.87
CA THR A 101 -14.09 -0.62 -3.52
C THR A 101 -13.35 -1.27 -2.34
N PHE A 102 -12.12 -0.85 -2.07
CA PHE A 102 -11.34 -1.32 -0.95
C PHE A 102 -11.56 -0.42 0.27
N ILE A 103 -11.97 -1.02 1.40
CA ILE A 103 -12.30 -0.29 2.62
C ILE A 103 -11.09 -0.26 3.54
N CYS A 104 -10.55 0.93 3.80
CA CYS A 104 -9.47 1.14 4.76
C CYS A 104 -10.02 1.25 6.19
N MET A 105 -9.76 0.25 7.03
CA MET A 105 -10.06 0.31 8.48
C MET A 105 -8.96 1.04 9.27
N GLY A 106 -7.80 1.25 8.65
CA GLY A 106 -6.69 2.02 9.18
C GLY A 106 -5.67 2.32 8.08
N ASP A 107 -4.72 3.20 8.39
CA ASP A 107 -3.63 3.53 7.47
C ASP A 107 -2.55 2.45 7.48
N GLY A 108 -1.96 2.19 6.32
CA GLY A 108 -0.97 1.13 6.17
C GLY A 108 -0.91 0.53 4.77
N TYR A 109 -0.36 -0.68 4.71
CA TYR A 109 -0.16 -1.44 3.49
C TYR A 109 -0.87 -2.78 3.63
N PHE A 110 -1.63 -3.17 2.61
CA PHE A 110 -2.51 -4.32 2.66
C PHE A 110 -2.35 -5.17 1.40
N PRO A 111 -2.25 -6.50 1.51
CA PRO A 111 -2.27 -7.37 0.34
C PRO A 111 -3.66 -7.33 -0.32
N ASP A 112 -3.69 -7.45 -1.64
CA ASP A 112 -4.93 -7.72 -2.38
C ASP A 112 -5.14 -9.24 -2.49
N ALA A 113 -6.36 -9.67 -2.80
CA ALA A 113 -6.61 -11.08 -3.09
C ALA A 113 -5.90 -11.56 -4.38
N ASN A 114 -5.57 -10.65 -5.31
CA ASN A 114 -4.63 -10.93 -6.38
C ASN A 114 -3.23 -10.54 -5.93
N CYS A 115 -2.34 -11.53 -5.81
CA CYS A 115 -0.98 -11.38 -5.29
C CYS A 115 -0.09 -10.38 -6.03
N THR A 116 -0.42 -10.01 -7.28
CA THR A 116 0.32 -8.99 -8.03
C THR A 116 -0.15 -7.56 -7.72
N ASN A 117 -1.24 -7.42 -6.96
CA ASN A 117 -1.78 -6.15 -6.52
C ASN A 117 -1.65 -5.99 -5.01
N TYR A 118 -1.76 -4.75 -4.56
CA TYR A 118 -1.82 -4.39 -3.16
C TYR A 118 -2.45 -3.02 -3.00
N HIS A 119 -2.81 -2.69 -1.76
CA HIS A 119 -3.42 -1.43 -1.41
C HIS A 119 -2.57 -0.69 -0.40
N ILE A 120 -2.47 0.63 -0.57
CA ILE A 120 -1.97 1.52 0.46
C ILE A 120 -3.14 2.37 0.93
N CYS A 121 -3.38 2.36 2.23
CA CYS A 121 -4.34 3.24 2.88
C CYS A 121 -3.61 4.40 3.53
N THR A 122 -4.03 5.62 3.18
CA THR A 122 -3.57 6.85 3.84
C THR A 122 -4.77 7.77 4.03
N GLU A 123 -4.91 8.35 5.22
CA GLU A 123 -6.09 9.13 5.59
C GLU A 123 -7.41 8.36 5.33
N PHE A 124 -7.41 7.04 5.56
CA PHE A 124 -8.56 6.16 5.29
C PHE A 124 -9.00 6.09 3.80
N LYS A 125 -8.15 6.52 2.87
CA LYS A 125 -8.38 6.39 1.42
C LYS A 125 -7.52 5.28 0.84
N ALA A 126 -8.13 4.40 0.05
CA ALA A 126 -7.43 3.28 -0.58
C ALA A 126 -6.89 3.66 -1.95
N PHE A 127 -5.64 3.28 -2.19
CA PHE A 127 -4.96 3.39 -3.47
C PHE A 127 -4.46 2.01 -3.87
N LYS A 128 -4.92 1.51 -5.01
CA LYS A 128 -4.53 0.23 -5.57
C LYS A 128 -3.27 0.36 -6.41
N TYR A 129 -2.36 -0.56 -6.19
CA TYR A 129 -1.09 -0.68 -6.90
C TYR A 129 -0.99 -2.03 -7.57
N HIS A 130 -0.12 -2.10 -8.58
CA HIS A 130 0.26 -3.32 -9.26
C HIS A 130 1.78 -3.44 -9.24
N CYS A 131 2.29 -4.65 -9.02
CA CYS A 131 3.71 -4.92 -9.08
C CYS A 131 4.28 -4.57 -10.46
N ALA A 132 5.32 -3.74 -10.46
CA ALA A 132 5.83 -3.16 -11.71
C ALA A 132 6.54 -4.17 -12.60
N VAL A 133 7.17 -5.19 -12.01
CA VAL A 133 7.92 -6.24 -12.71
C VAL A 133 7.05 -7.49 -12.85
N LYS A 134 7.00 -8.04 -14.05
CA LYS A 134 6.21 -9.24 -14.36
C LYS A 134 6.75 -10.45 -13.59
N GLY A 135 5.86 -11.18 -12.94
CA GLY A 135 6.19 -12.38 -12.16
C GLY A 135 6.50 -12.10 -10.69
N GLU A 136 6.44 -10.84 -10.25
CA GLU A 136 6.52 -10.51 -8.83
C GLU A 136 5.15 -10.51 -8.14
N ASN A 137 5.14 -10.95 -6.89
CA ASN A 137 4.01 -10.78 -5.99
C ASN A 137 4.35 -9.72 -4.93
N TYR A 138 3.32 -9.14 -4.32
CA TYR A 138 3.47 -8.24 -3.21
C TYR A 138 3.78 -9.01 -1.92
N ASP A 139 4.90 -8.68 -1.30
CA ASP A 139 5.27 -9.18 0.01
C ASP A 139 4.74 -8.25 1.11
N ALA A 140 3.73 -8.69 1.86
CA ALA A 140 3.07 -7.87 2.87
C ALA A 140 3.90 -7.67 4.15
N GLU A 141 4.92 -8.51 4.38
CA GLU A 141 5.84 -8.38 5.51
C GLU A 141 6.94 -7.36 5.17
N GLN A 142 7.54 -7.49 3.99
CA GLN A 142 8.60 -6.61 3.49
C GLN A 142 8.07 -5.32 2.84
N ARG A 143 6.75 -5.25 2.61
CA ARG A 143 6.01 -4.14 2.01
C ARG A 143 6.52 -3.75 0.62
N LYS A 144 6.89 -4.73 -0.19
CA LYS A 144 7.44 -4.52 -1.54
C LYS A 144 7.12 -5.70 -2.46
N CYS A 145 7.15 -5.46 -3.77
CA CYS A 145 7.07 -6.55 -4.74
C CYS A 145 8.42 -7.29 -4.84
N ARG A 146 8.37 -8.62 -5.00
CA ARG A 146 9.53 -9.46 -5.33
C ARG A 146 9.11 -10.76 -5.99
N ALA A 147 10.00 -11.36 -6.80
CA ALA A 147 9.71 -12.58 -7.57
C ALA A 147 9.35 -13.80 -6.69
N GLU A 148 10.00 -13.94 -5.54
CA GLU A 148 9.81 -15.06 -4.62
C GLU A 148 8.81 -14.75 -3.50
N ALA A 149 8.03 -13.66 -3.64
CA ALA A 149 7.03 -13.34 -2.66
C ALA A 149 5.92 -14.42 -2.69
N PRO A 150 5.58 -14.97 -1.52
CA PRO A 150 4.55 -15.98 -1.38
C PRO A 150 3.19 -15.38 -1.74
N CYS A 151 2.43 -16.11 -2.54
CA CYS A 151 1.08 -15.75 -2.93
C CYS A 151 0.11 -16.56 -2.07
N GLY A 152 -0.55 -15.88 -1.14
CA GLY A 152 -1.55 -16.49 -0.29
C GLY A 152 -2.97 -16.07 -0.61
N THR A 153 -3.91 -16.58 0.17
CA THR A 153 -5.34 -16.46 -0.07
C THR A 153 -6.12 -16.17 1.21
N PHE A 154 -7.36 -15.72 1.02
CA PHE A 154 -8.37 -15.59 2.06
C PHE A 154 -9.53 -16.54 1.74
N ASP A 155 -9.64 -17.63 2.51
CA ASP A 155 -10.67 -18.67 2.29
C ASP A 155 -11.99 -18.31 2.97
N CYS A 156 -12.80 -17.49 2.30
CA CYS A 156 -14.12 -17.12 2.80
C CYS A 156 -15.12 -18.29 2.71
N LYS A 157 -15.53 -18.83 3.86
CA LYS A 157 -16.52 -19.92 3.96
C LYS A 157 -17.95 -19.46 4.22
N ALA A 158 -18.12 -18.30 4.85
CA ALA A 158 -19.42 -17.75 5.20
C ALA A 158 -19.39 -16.22 5.20
N ALA A 159 -20.57 -15.60 5.10
CA ALA A 159 -20.71 -14.17 5.29
C ALA A 159 -20.57 -13.79 6.77
N GLY A 160 -20.01 -12.61 7.04
CA GLY A 160 -19.92 -12.04 8.39
C GLY A 160 -18.78 -12.60 9.25
N GLN A 161 -17.89 -13.42 8.67
CA GLN A 161 -16.75 -14.02 9.35
C GLN A 161 -15.43 -13.38 8.90
N LYS A 162 -14.48 -13.26 9.83
CA LYS A 162 -13.07 -12.95 9.55
C LYS A 162 -12.28 -14.23 9.28
N VAL A 163 -11.48 -14.20 8.22
CA VAL A 163 -10.60 -15.29 7.82
C VAL A 163 -9.17 -14.80 7.77
N VAL A 164 -8.23 -15.65 8.18
CA VAL A 164 -6.80 -15.34 8.21
C VAL A 164 -6.23 -15.48 6.81
N HIS A 165 -5.28 -14.62 6.44
CA HIS A 165 -4.45 -14.85 5.27
C HIS A 165 -3.54 -16.06 5.52
N ASP A 166 -3.63 -17.09 4.69
CA ASP A 166 -2.94 -18.37 4.88
C ASP A 166 -1.41 -18.24 5.05
N TYR A 167 -0.78 -17.27 4.39
CA TYR A 167 0.65 -17.02 4.48
C TYR A 167 1.06 -15.91 5.47
N TYR A 168 0.27 -14.85 5.61
CA TYR A 168 0.59 -13.71 6.48
C TYR A 168 -0.45 -13.59 7.62
N PRO A 169 -0.31 -14.35 8.73
CA PRO A 169 -1.40 -14.52 9.71
C PRO A 169 -1.82 -13.24 10.47
N GLN A 170 -1.03 -12.17 10.37
CA GLN A 170 -1.39 -10.85 10.89
C GLN A 170 -2.50 -10.18 10.06
N TYR A 171 -2.63 -10.53 8.78
CA TYR A 171 -3.68 -10.00 7.90
C TYR A 171 -4.89 -10.92 7.93
N TYR A 172 -6.06 -10.30 7.87
CA TYR A 172 -7.34 -11.01 7.85
C TYR A 172 -8.32 -10.31 6.92
N GLY A 173 -9.22 -11.09 6.32
CA GLY A 173 -10.29 -10.63 5.46
C GLY A 173 -11.65 -10.74 6.14
N TYR A 174 -12.52 -9.75 6.01
CA TYR A 174 -13.93 -9.83 6.41
C TYR A 174 -14.79 -10.27 5.22
N CYS A 175 -15.40 -11.45 5.34
CA CYS A 175 -16.07 -12.13 4.25
C CYS A 175 -17.52 -11.69 4.07
N ARG A 176 -17.94 -11.49 2.81
CA ARG A 176 -19.33 -11.21 2.43
C ARG A 176 -20.15 -12.44 2.04
N GLY A 177 -19.50 -13.58 1.84
CA GLY A 177 -20.15 -14.82 1.42
C GLY A 177 -19.14 -15.91 1.12
N ALA A 178 -19.64 -17.14 0.96
CA ALA A 178 -18.83 -18.31 0.65
C ALA A 178 -18.16 -18.19 -0.74
N ALA A 179 -16.89 -18.56 -0.85
CA ALA A 179 -16.07 -18.51 -2.06
C ALA A 179 -15.99 -17.12 -2.73
N LEU A 180 -16.37 -16.05 -2.02
CA LEU A 180 -16.23 -14.67 -2.47
C LEU A 180 -15.00 -14.05 -1.85
N LEU A 181 -14.37 -13.10 -2.57
CA LEU A 181 -13.29 -12.31 -1.99
C LEU A 181 -13.76 -11.51 -0.76
N PRO A 182 -12.89 -11.30 0.23
CA PRO A 182 -13.17 -10.41 1.36
C PRO A 182 -13.60 -9.02 0.89
N THR A 183 -14.50 -8.39 1.64
CA THR A 183 -14.91 -7.00 1.40
C THR A 183 -13.97 -6.01 2.06
N VAL A 184 -13.33 -6.44 3.15
CA VAL A 184 -12.34 -5.66 3.89
C VAL A 184 -11.15 -6.57 4.09
N ILE A 185 -9.94 -6.06 3.87
CA ILE A 185 -8.70 -6.70 4.30
C ILE A 185 -8.06 -5.74 5.29
N ASP A 186 -7.75 -6.25 6.47
CA ASP A 186 -7.19 -5.47 7.56
C ASP A 186 -6.08 -6.27 8.27
N ARG A 187 -5.36 -5.63 9.19
CA ARG A 187 -4.23 -6.23 9.90
C ARG A 187 -4.38 -6.07 11.41
N CYS A 188 -4.05 -7.12 12.14
CA CYS A 188 -3.87 -7.04 13.58
C CYS A 188 -2.70 -6.10 13.93
N LYS A 189 -2.80 -5.45 15.10
CA LYS A 189 -1.75 -4.56 15.63
C LYS A 189 -0.55 -5.38 16.10
N GLY A 190 0.65 -4.79 15.99
CA GLY A 190 1.88 -5.40 16.46
C GLY A 190 2.07 -6.84 15.94
N PRO A 191 2.48 -7.80 16.79
CA PRO A 191 2.69 -9.19 16.41
C PRO A 191 1.41 -10.04 16.47
N TYR A 192 0.25 -9.45 16.78
CA TYR A 192 -0.98 -10.21 16.98
C TYR A 192 -1.45 -10.82 15.66
N GLN A 193 -2.22 -11.90 15.78
CA GLN A 193 -2.79 -12.63 14.66
C GLN A 193 -4.29 -12.79 14.88
N MET A 194 -5.04 -12.97 13.80
CA MET A 194 -6.48 -13.18 13.89
C MET A 194 -6.76 -14.61 14.39
N ASN A 195 -7.36 -14.74 15.57
CA ASN A 195 -7.85 -16.02 16.05
C ASN A 195 -9.21 -16.30 15.42
N VAL A 196 -9.27 -17.30 14.53
CA VAL A 196 -10.49 -17.64 13.79
C VAL A 196 -11.62 -18.17 14.69
N THR A 197 -11.32 -18.67 15.88
CA THR A 197 -12.32 -19.18 16.83
C THR A 197 -12.98 -18.05 17.60
N SER A 198 -12.18 -17.13 18.18
CA SER A 198 -12.71 -15.99 18.92
C SER A 198 -13.10 -14.80 18.03
N GLN A 199 -12.64 -14.78 16.77
CA GLN A 199 -12.84 -13.70 15.79
C GLN A 199 -12.20 -12.36 16.21
N LEU A 200 -11.17 -12.44 17.06
CA LEU A 200 -10.41 -11.32 17.60
C LEU A 200 -8.93 -11.40 17.26
N CYS A 201 -8.27 -10.25 17.19
CA CYS A 201 -6.81 -10.18 17.11
C CYS A 201 -6.21 -10.49 18.48
N GLU A 202 -5.37 -11.51 18.55
CA GLU A 202 -4.80 -12.01 19.79
C GLU A 202 -3.28 -12.27 19.62
N PRO A 203 -2.51 -12.24 20.72
CA PRO A 203 -1.13 -12.70 20.68
C PRO A 203 -1.13 -14.24 20.55
N ILE A 204 -0.85 -14.76 19.37
CA ILE A 204 -0.78 -16.21 19.09
C ILE A 204 0.67 -16.66 19.11
N CYS A 205 0.98 -17.66 19.94
CA CYS A 205 2.31 -18.26 20.03
C CYS A 205 2.47 -19.38 19.00
N THR A 206 3.19 -19.10 17.90
CA THR A 206 3.57 -20.12 16.90
C THR A 206 4.96 -20.69 17.14
N THR A 207 5.84 -19.90 17.77
CA THR A 207 7.21 -20.26 18.12
C THR A 207 7.52 -19.82 19.55
N GLU A 208 8.56 -20.38 20.15
CA GLU A 208 9.06 -19.90 21.43
C GLU A 208 9.65 -18.49 21.26
N GLY A 209 9.53 -17.67 22.30
CA GLY A 209 9.99 -16.29 22.27
C GLY A 209 9.14 -15.37 23.13
N VAL A 210 9.24 -14.07 22.86
CA VAL A 210 8.46 -13.04 23.54
C VAL A 210 7.78 -12.14 22.53
N LEU A 211 6.56 -11.70 22.84
CA LEU A 211 5.75 -10.80 22.03
C LEU A 211 5.38 -9.58 22.88
N GLU A 212 5.36 -8.40 22.28
CA GLU A 212 4.84 -7.21 22.96
C GLU A 212 3.36 -7.35 23.30
N ASP A 213 2.92 -6.75 24.41
CA ASP A 213 1.53 -6.37 24.58
C ASP A 213 1.32 -5.01 23.90
N VAL A 214 0.47 -4.99 22.87
CA VAL A 214 0.22 -3.80 22.05
C VAL A 214 -0.67 -2.78 22.77
N GLU A 215 -1.34 -3.16 23.85
CA GLU A 215 -2.23 -2.32 24.63
C GLU A 215 -1.57 -1.87 25.96
N ASP A 216 -0.54 -2.58 26.44
CA ASP A 216 0.24 -2.22 27.63
C ASP A 216 1.75 -2.46 27.45
N CYS A 217 2.49 -1.38 27.21
CA CYS A 217 3.95 -1.42 27.03
C CYS A 217 4.75 -1.82 28.29
N THR A 218 4.11 -1.92 29.46
CA THR A 218 4.74 -2.47 30.68
C THR A 218 4.60 -3.98 30.78
N LYS A 219 3.98 -4.62 29.78
CA LYS A 219 3.72 -6.05 29.75
C LYS A 219 4.19 -6.69 28.45
N TYR A 220 4.36 -8.00 28.49
CA TYR A 220 4.72 -8.80 27.33
C TYR A 220 4.20 -10.22 27.49
N PHE A 221 4.09 -10.94 26.37
CA PHE A 221 3.74 -12.35 26.36
C PHE A 221 4.98 -13.20 26.19
N LYS A 222 5.15 -14.25 27.00
CA LYS A 222 6.19 -15.27 26.83
C LYS A 222 5.58 -16.52 26.24
N CYS A 223 6.05 -16.87 25.05
CA CYS A 223 5.70 -18.10 24.34
C CYS A 223 6.74 -19.18 24.64
N HIS A 224 6.32 -20.34 25.13
CA HIS A 224 7.21 -21.46 25.39
C HIS A 224 6.53 -22.80 25.11
N LYS A 225 7.31 -23.85 24.84
CA LYS A 225 6.79 -25.20 24.63
C LYS A 225 6.72 -25.95 25.95
N GLU A 226 5.62 -26.65 26.16
CA GLU A 226 5.50 -27.62 27.24
C GLU A 226 5.00 -28.96 26.71
N MET A 227 5.55 -30.06 27.24
CA MET A 227 5.15 -31.41 26.86
C MET A 227 3.98 -31.82 27.74
N LEU A 228 2.78 -31.90 27.17
CA LEU A 228 1.58 -32.32 27.88
C LEU A 228 1.22 -33.77 27.55
N PRO A 229 0.75 -34.56 28.53
CA PRO A 229 0.34 -35.94 28.30
C PRO A 229 -0.96 -35.94 27.48
N THR A 230 -1.02 -36.81 26.47
CA THR A 230 -2.14 -36.88 25.53
C THR A 230 -3.33 -37.71 25.99
N GLY A 231 -3.28 -38.24 27.23
CA GLY A 231 -4.22 -39.24 27.72
C GLY A 231 -3.91 -40.67 27.24
N VAL A 232 -3.03 -40.85 26.26
CA VAL A 232 -2.47 -42.16 25.85
C VAL A 232 -1.16 -42.40 26.59
N LYS A 233 -1.04 -43.56 27.26
CA LYS A 233 0.14 -43.88 28.08
C LYS A 233 1.42 -43.85 27.24
N GLY A 234 2.39 -43.06 27.70
CA GLY A 234 3.70 -42.92 27.04
C GLY A 234 3.74 -41.93 25.88
N GLN A 235 2.62 -41.26 25.55
CA GLN A 235 2.55 -40.31 24.45
C GLN A 235 2.40 -38.88 24.97
N TRP A 236 3.34 -38.02 24.56
CA TRP A 236 3.44 -36.62 24.93
C TRP A 236 3.41 -35.76 23.68
N ASN A 237 2.64 -34.67 23.73
CA ASN A 237 2.59 -33.70 22.63
C ASN A 237 3.15 -32.36 23.12
N PRO A 238 4.02 -31.71 22.32
CA PRO A 238 4.41 -30.34 22.59
C PRO A 238 3.21 -29.42 22.35
N VAL A 239 2.89 -28.58 23.33
CA VAL A 239 1.87 -27.54 23.23
C VAL A 239 2.56 -26.19 23.44
N MET A 240 2.17 -25.21 22.63
CA MET A 240 2.61 -23.83 22.84
C MET A 240 1.77 -23.20 23.94
N LEU A 241 2.43 -22.78 25.02
CA LEU A 241 1.83 -22.01 26.09
C LEU A 241 2.24 -20.55 26.00
N LYS A 242 1.39 -19.70 26.59
CA LYS A 242 1.53 -18.25 26.57
C LYS A 242 1.30 -17.71 27.97
N ASP A 243 2.33 -17.14 28.56
CA ASP A 243 2.22 -16.41 29.81
C ASP A 243 2.15 -14.91 29.54
N HIS A 244 1.33 -14.20 30.32
CA HIS A 244 1.29 -12.75 30.30
C HIS A 244 2.09 -12.21 31.49
N LEU A 245 3.19 -11.53 31.22
CA LEU A 245 4.18 -11.15 32.22
C LEU A 245 4.33 -9.63 32.30
N ASP A 246 4.57 -9.15 33.52
CA ASP A 246 4.93 -7.77 33.80
C ASP A 246 6.44 -7.55 33.58
N CYS A 247 6.78 -6.41 32.99
CA CYS A 247 8.13 -5.89 33.07
C CYS A 247 8.44 -5.43 34.52
N PRO A 248 9.72 -5.48 34.95
CA PRO A 248 10.14 -4.91 36.22
C PRO A 248 9.73 -3.43 36.38
N GLU A 249 9.65 -2.95 37.61
CA GLU A 249 9.28 -1.55 37.89
C GLU A 249 10.15 -0.56 37.12
N ASN A 250 9.53 0.51 36.61
CA ASN A 250 10.16 1.56 35.80
C ASN A 250 10.81 1.06 34.49
N THR A 251 10.38 -0.10 33.98
CA THR A 251 10.78 -0.62 32.68
C THR A 251 9.58 -0.83 31.76
N ALA A 252 9.83 -0.86 30.46
CA ALA A 252 8.85 -1.14 29.43
C ALA A 252 9.46 -2.11 28.41
N PHE A 253 8.62 -2.94 27.81
CA PHE A 253 9.06 -3.92 26.82
C PHE A 253 9.51 -3.22 25.54
N ASP A 254 10.72 -3.50 25.08
CA ASP A 254 11.23 -3.07 23.78
C ASP A 254 11.07 -4.20 22.76
N PRO A 255 10.13 -4.10 21.79
CA PRO A 255 9.90 -5.13 20.78
C PRO A 255 11.07 -5.30 19.81
N LYS A 256 12.03 -4.37 19.76
CA LYS A 256 13.23 -4.49 18.91
C LYS A 256 14.33 -5.28 19.57
N GLN A 257 14.44 -5.18 20.89
CA GLN A 257 15.47 -5.87 21.68
C GLN A 257 14.93 -7.13 22.36
N PHE A 258 13.60 -7.32 22.35
CA PHE A 258 12.90 -8.44 22.99
C PHE A 258 13.18 -8.53 24.50
N ILE A 259 13.35 -7.39 25.15
CA ILE A 259 13.64 -7.26 26.59
C ILE A 259 12.95 -6.04 27.19
N CYS A 260 12.75 -6.04 28.51
CA CYS A 260 12.34 -4.84 29.22
C CYS A 260 13.53 -3.88 29.38
N VAL A 261 13.35 -2.62 28.96
CA VAL A 261 14.33 -1.55 29.05
C VAL A 261 13.81 -0.41 29.91
N ASP A 262 14.68 0.50 30.36
CA ASP A 262 14.28 1.70 31.11
C ASP A 262 13.15 2.45 30.38
N ILE A 263 12.03 2.65 31.07
CA ILE A 263 10.82 3.24 30.50
C ILE A 263 11.08 4.63 29.89
N LYS A 264 12.04 5.39 30.43
CA LYS A 264 12.44 6.72 29.94
C LYS A 264 13.08 6.70 28.55
N LYS A 265 13.59 5.53 28.13
CA LYS A 265 14.17 5.32 26.79
C LYS A 265 13.11 4.93 25.76
N THR A 266 11.86 4.77 26.19
CA THR A 266 10.76 4.34 25.35
C THR A 266 9.73 5.46 25.19
N LYS A 267 8.76 5.27 24.29
CA LYS A 267 7.57 6.12 24.19
C LYS A 267 6.40 5.57 25.02
N CYS A 268 6.69 4.67 25.96
CA CYS A 268 5.69 4.08 26.83
C CYS A 268 5.20 5.16 27.80
N ASN A 269 3.99 5.66 27.56
CA ASN A 269 3.27 6.41 28.56
C ASN A 269 2.65 5.35 29.48
N SER A 270 3.34 5.00 30.57
CA SER A 270 2.68 4.20 31.61
C SER A 270 1.43 4.98 32.00
N LYS A 271 0.26 4.41 31.75
CA LYS A 271 -0.93 4.86 32.47
C LYS A 271 -0.61 4.53 33.92
N THR A 272 -0.20 5.55 34.68
CA THR A 272 -0.05 5.47 36.12
C THR A 272 -1.36 4.86 36.62
N LYS A 273 -1.30 3.65 37.18
CA LYS A 273 -2.42 3.10 37.94
C LYS A 273 -2.62 4.06 39.11
N ASP A 274 -3.75 4.76 39.12
CA ASP A 274 -4.35 5.27 40.35
C ASP A 274 -4.78 4.07 41.24
#